data_AF-A0A952E8N2-F1
#
_entry.id   AF-A0A952E8N2-F1
#
_cell.length_a   1.000
_cell.length_b   1.000
_cell.length_c   1.000
_cell.angle_alpha   90.00
_cell.angle_beta   90.00
_cell.angle_gamma   90.00
#
_symmetry.space_group_name_H-M   'P 1'
#
loop_
_entity.id
_entity.type
_entity.pdbx_description
1 polymer ?
#
loop_
_entity_poly.entity_id
_entity_poly.type
_entity_poly.pdbx_seq_one_letter_code
_entity_poly.pdbx_strand_id
1 'polypeptide(L)'
;MRKESIPVDLDIVNDIIKELFNKKDVIRTSDIIRQYCGGFYSNKGISAFRSFNAQFGKLLKRNEEFLGIHEVRAGVSEKDDLDHPTTTSEWEGSVS
;
A
#
# COMPACT_ATOMS: atom_id res chain seq x y z
N MET A 1 -11.53 19.79 16.28
CA MET A 1 -11.73 18.48 15.64
C MET A 1 -10.77 17.50 16.28
N ARG A 2 -11.26 16.46 16.97
CA ARG A 2 -10.40 15.45 17.61
C ARG A 2 -9.86 14.52 16.52
N LYS A 3 -8.56 14.25 16.54
CA LYS A 3 -7.91 13.31 15.62
C LYS A 3 -7.46 12.12 16.45
N GLU A 4 -7.99 10.96 16.11
CA GLU A 4 -7.57 9.68 16.65
C GLU A 4 -6.87 8.90 15.53
N SER A 5 -5.90 8.06 15.89
CA SER A 5 -5.11 7.30 14.93
C SER A 5 -4.94 5.87 15.40
N ILE A 6 -5.10 4.92 14.48
CA ILE A 6 -4.69 3.54 14.69
C ILE A 6 -3.26 3.42 14.11
N PRO A 7 -2.27 2.98 14.91
CA PRO A 7 -0.93 2.78 14.39
C PRO A 7 -0.90 1.64 13.38
N VAL A 8 -0.05 1.78 12.35
CA VAL A 8 0.32 0.70 11.43
C VAL A 8 1.66 0.14 11.89
N ASP A 9 1.72 -1.18 12.05
CA ASP A 9 2.93 -1.88 12.45
C ASP A 9 3.86 -2.04 11.23
N LEU A 10 4.98 -1.32 11.24
CA LEU A 10 5.92 -1.31 10.11
C LEU A 10 6.74 -2.59 10.01
N ASP A 11 6.92 -3.34 11.10
CA ASP A 11 7.64 -4.61 11.08
C ASP A 11 6.80 -5.66 10.35
N ILE A 12 5.50 -5.72 10.65
CA ILE A 12 4.55 -6.58 9.92
C ILE A 12 4.49 -6.19 8.44
N VAL A 13 4.46 -4.89 8.13
CA VAL A 13 4.47 -4.42 6.73
C VAL A 13 5.75 -4.84 6.01
N ASN A 14 6.90 -4.76 6.66
CA ASN A 14 8.18 -5.19 6.10
C ASN A 14 8.20 -6.70 5.81
N ASP A 15 7.68 -7.52 6.73
CA ASP A 15 7.59 -8.97 6.53
C ASP A 15 6.67 -9.34 5.37
N ILE A 16 5.53 -8.65 5.25
CA ILE A 16 4.60 -8.77 4.11
C ILE A 16 5.31 -8.44 2.79
N ILE A 17 6.03 -7.31 2.75
CA ILE A 17 6.75 -6.87 1.56
C ILE A 17 7.78 -7.92 1.12
N LYS A 18 8.57 -8.44 2.06
CA LYS A 18 9.54 -9.52 1.77
C LYS A 18 8.87 -10.77 1.24
N GLU A 19 7.74 -11.18 1.83
CA GLU A 19 6.99 -12.34 1.37
C GLU A 19 6.45 -12.13 -0.06
N LEU A 20 5.99 -10.93 -0.39
CA LEU A 20 5.50 -10.59 -1.72
C LEU A 20 6.64 -10.60 -2.76
N PHE A 21 7.81 -10.05 -2.43
CA PHE A 21 8.97 -10.06 -3.33
C PHE A 21 9.58 -11.44 -3.56
N ASN A 22 9.37 -12.41 -2.65
CA ASN A 22 9.71 -13.81 -2.93
C ASN A 22 8.89 -14.41 -4.09
N LYS A 23 7.80 -13.75 -4.51
CA LYS A 23 6.84 -14.25 -5.50
C LYS A 23 6.73 -13.36 -6.74
N LYS A 24 7.10 -12.09 -6.65
CA LYS A 24 6.92 -11.07 -7.69
C LYS A 24 8.10 -10.11 -7.71
N ASP A 25 8.52 -9.68 -8.89
CA ASP A 25 9.55 -8.63 -9.01
C ASP A 25 9.00 -7.22 -8.74
N VAL A 26 7.70 -7.02 -8.98
CA VAL A 26 6.97 -5.77 -8.74
C VAL A 26 5.73 -6.08 -7.90
N ILE A 27 5.53 -5.31 -6.83
CA ILE A 27 4.37 -5.45 -5.94
C ILE A 27 3.54 -4.17 -5.95
N ARG A 28 2.26 -4.27 -5.60
CA ARG A 28 1.36 -3.11 -5.53
C ARG A 28 1.01 -2.74 -4.09
N THR A 29 0.70 -1.46 -3.84
CA THR A 29 0.15 -1.02 -2.55
C THR A 29 -1.05 -1.86 -2.12
N SER A 30 -1.89 -2.22 -3.09
CA SER A 30 -3.06 -3.08 -2.90
C SER A 30 -2.71 -4.51 -2.49
N ASP A 31 -1.61 -5.09 -2.98
CA ASP A 31 -1.13 -6.41 -2.51
C ASP A 31 -0.81 -6.36 -1.01
N ILE A 32 -0.09 -5.32 -0.59
CA ILE A 32 0.31 -5.12 0.81
C ILE A 32 -0.92 -4.90 1.68
N ILE A 33 -1.86 -4.04 1.24
CA ILE A 33 -3.11 -3.79 1.98
C ILE A 33 -3.94 -5.08 2.10
N ARG A 34 -4.04 -5.89 1.05
CA ARG A 34 -4.77 -7.18 1.10
C ARG A 34 -4.21 -8.10 2.16
N GLN A 35 -2.89 -8.25 2.24
CA GLN A 35 -2.26 -9.08 3.27
C GLN A 35 -2.36 -8.47 4.67
N TYR A 36 -2.18 -7.15 4.82
CA TYR A 36 -2.18 -6.48 6.12
C TYR A 36 -3.59 -6.32 6.72
N CYS A 37 -4.58 -5.98 5.89
CA CYS A 37 -5.95 -5.66 6.32
C CYS A 37 -6.97 -6.79 6.07
N GLY A 38 -6.57 -7.87 5.37
CA GLY A 38 -7.48 -8.94 4.94
C GLY A 38 -8.34 -8.59 3.71
N GLY A 39 -8.09 -7.45 3.06
CA GLY A 39 -8.76 -7.02 1.83
C GLY A 39 -8.42 -5.59 1.42
N PHE A 40 -8.63 -5.27 0.15
CA PHE A 40 -8.44 -3.94 -0.42
C PHE A 40 -9.77 -3.40 -0.95
N TYR A 41 -10.25 -2.32 -0.35
CA TYR A 41 -11.56 -1.73 -0.63
C TYR A 41 -11.41 -0.23 -0.94
N SER A 42 -12.01 0.22 -2.04
CA SER A 42 -12.01 1.63 -2.40
C SER A 42 -12.92 2.43 -1.46
N ASN A 43 -12.42 3.56 -0.93
CA ASN A 43 -13.23 4.47 -0.14
C ASN A 43 -14.04 5.41 -1.05
N LYS A 44 -15.15 4.92 -1.63
CA LYS A 44 -16.00 5.72 -2.52
C LYS A 44 -16.46 7.02 -1.86
N GLY A 45 -16.38 8.13 -2.60
CA GLY A 45 -16.79 9.45 -2.13
C GLY A 45 -15.85 10.10 -1.11
N ILE A 46 -14.76 9.43 -0.72
CA ILE A 46 -13.76 9.98 0.18
C ILE A 46 -12.59 10.52 -0.65
N SER A 47 -12.18 11.76 -0.37
CA SER A 47 -11.02 12.35 -1.04
C SER A 47 -9.75 11.54 -0.76
N ALA A 48 -8.79 11.53 -1.69
CA ALA A 48 -7.50 10.86 -1.50
C ALA A 48 -6.75 11.35 -0.24
N PHE A 49 -7.01 12.59 0.21
CA PHE A 49 -6.45 13.10 1.47
C PHE A 49 -6.95 12.34 2.71
N ARG A 50 -8.09 11.66 2.63
CA ARG A 50 -8.73 10.94 3.75
C ARG A 50 -8.87 9.43 3.52
N SER A 51 -8.71 8.95 2.28
CA SER A 51 -8.79 7.52 1.98
C SER A 51 -7.66 6.76 2.67
N PHE A 52 -8.00 5.62 3.28
CA PHE A 52 -7.03 4.73 3.90
C PHE A 52 -5.95 4.31 2.91
N ASN A 53 -6.35 3.86 1.72
CA ASN A 53 -5.42 3.37 0.68
C ASN A 53 -4.37 4.42 0.29
N ALA A 54 -4.80 5.66 0.12
CA ALA A 54 -3.90 6.76 -0.22
C ALA A 54 -2.97 7.15 0.95
N GLN A 55 -3.47 7.12 2.20
CA GLN A 55 -2.62 7.36 3.37
C GLN A 55 -1.64 6.21 3.60
N PHE A 56 -2.05 4.98 3.33
CA PHE A 56 -1.18 3.80 3.41
C PHE A 56 -0.07 3.87 2.36
N GLY A 57 -0.38 4.24 1.12
CA GLY A 57 0.63 4.50 0.09
C GLY A 57 1.64 5.58 0.51
N LYS A 58 1.19 6.67 1.14
CA LYS A 58 2.09 7.70 1.70
C LYS A 58 2.93 7.18 2.86
N LEU A 59 2.38 6.28 3.67
CA LEU A 59 3.12 5.60 4.74
C LEU A 59 4.20 4.69 4.15
N LEU A 60 3.96 3.98 3.06
CA LEU A 60 5.00 3.23 2.36
C LEU A 60 6.07 4.19 1.83
N LYS A 61 5.64 5.24 1.12
CA LYS A 61 6.55 6.24 0.53
C LYS A 61 7.48 6.88 1.57
N ARG A 62 6.97 7.27 2.73
CA ARG A 62 7.80 7.92 3.77
C ARG A 62 8.83 6.99 4.41
N ASN A 63 8.64 5.67 4.27
CA ASN A 63 9.48 4.64 4.89
C ASN A 63 10.18 3.76 3.83
N GLU A 64 10.32 4.22 2.59
CA GLU A 64 10.94 3.47 1.48
C GLU A 64 12.28 2.84 1.85
N GLU A 65 13.17 3.63 2.46
CA GLU A 65 14.49 3.20 2.90
C GLU A 65 14.40 2.07 3.94
N PHE A 66 13.57 2.24 4.97
CA PHE A 66 13.39 1.23 6.00
C PHE A 66 12.77 -0.06 5.47
N LEU A 67 11.81 0.07 4.55
CA LEU A 67 11.08 -1.05 3.95
C LEU A 67 11.85 -1.71 2.79
N GLY A 68 13.00 -1.14 2.36
CA GLY A 68 13.79 -1.67 1.25
C GLY A 68 13.04 -1.65 -0.08
N ILE A 69 12.19 -0.65 -0.31
CA ILE A 69 11.39 -0.52 -1.54
C ILE A 69 11.55 0.87 -2.15
N HIS A 70 11.21 0.99 -3.43
CA HIS A 70 11.04 2.28 -4.09
C HIS A 70 9.85 2.28 -5.05
N GLU A 71 9.10 3.39 -5.09
CA GLU A 71 7.97 3.55 -5.99
C GLU A 71 8.45 3.74 -7.44
N VAL A 72 8.05 2.82 -8.32
CA VAL A 72 8.38 2.89 -9.75
C VAL A 72 7.26 3.51 -10.57
N ARG A 73 6.01 3.36 -10.12
CA ARG A 73 4.85 3.92 -10.83
C ARG A 73 3.68 4.18 -9.89
N ALA A 74 3.13 5.40 -9.95
CA ALA A 74 1.92 5.76 -9.24
C ALA A 74 0.70 5.79 -10.18
N GLY A 75 -0.50 5.66 -9.61
CA GLY A 75 -1.76 5.84 -10.33
C GLY A 75 -2.10 4.71 -11.30
N VAL A 76 -1.59 3.51 -11.05
CA VAL A 76 -1.85 2.33 -11.87
C VAL A 76 -3.30 1.90 -11.66
N SER A 77 -4.07 1.77 -12.75
CA SER A 77 -5.46 1.32 -12.69
C SER A 77 -5.56 -0.09 -12.13
N GLU A 78 -6.47 -0.29 -11.19
CA GLU A 78 -6.76 -1.58 -10.58
C GLU A 78 -8.24 -1.67 -10.20
N LYS A 79 -8.70 -2.86 -9.82
CA LYS A 79 -9.97 -3.06 -9.14
C LYS A 79 -9.76 -3.42 -7.68
N ASP A 80 -10.65 -2.91 -6.84
CA ASP A 80 -10.76 -3.36 -5.46
C ASP A 80 -11.42 -4.76 -5.37
N ASP A 81 -11.50 -5.32 -4.17
CA ASP A 81 -12.04 -6.67 -3.97
C ASP A 81 -13.58 -6.76 -4.13
N LEU A 82 -14.22 -5.64 -4.47
CA LEU A 82 -15.64 -5.53 -4.83
C LEU A 82 -15.81 -5.11 -6.31
N ASP A 83 -14.79 -5.32 -7.14
CA ASP A 83 -14.76 -4.99 -8.57
C ASP A 83 -14.85 -3.48 -8.91
N HIS A 84 -14.69 -2.59 -7.93
CA HIS A 84 -14.75 -1.15 -8.20
C HIS A 84 -13.42 -0.63 -8.76
N PRO A 85 -13.47 0.27 -9.77
CA PRO A 85 -12.26 0.88 -10.32
C PRO A 85 -11.59 1.77 -9.27
N THR A 86 -10.29 1.62 -9.14
CA THR A 86 -9.42 2.41 -8.27
C THR A 86 -8.03 2.51 -8.89
N THR A 87 -7.11 3.17 -8.19
CA THR A 87 -5.69 3.16 -8.55
C THR A 87 -4.83 2.71 -7.38
N THR A 88 -3.60 2.29 -7.72
CA THR A 88 -2.58 1.83 -6.78
C THR A 88 -1.20 2.36 -7.20
N SER A 89 -0.19 2.11 -6.37
CA SER A 89 1.22 2.32 -6.74
C SER A 89 1.92 0.98 -6.88
N GLU A 90 2.89 0.90 -7.79
CA GLU A 90 3.80 -0.21 -8.02
C GLU A 90 5.17 0.10 -7.40
N TRP A 91 5.77 -0.92 -6.79
CA TRP A 91 6.99 -0.85 -6.00
C TRP A 91 7.94 -1.96 -6.42
N GLU A 92 9.22 -1.64 -6.47
CA GLU A 92 10.31 -2.58 -6.67
C GLU A 92 11.19 -2.66 -5.41
N GLY A 93 11.83 -3.82 -5.21
CA GLY A 93 12.79 -4.00 -4.13
C GLY A 93 14.06 -3.20 -4.42
N SER A 94 14.54 -2.47 -3.42
CA SER A 94 15.84 -1.81 -3.51
C SER A 94 16.92 -2.89 -3.39
N VAL A 95 17.66 -3.13 -4.47
CA VAL A 95 18.82 -4.03 -4.46
C VAL A 95 19.88 -3.42 -3.54
N SER A 96 20.17 -4.08 -2.43
CA SER A 96 21.35 -3.82 -1.58
C SER A 96 22.61 -4.38 -2.22
#